data_AF-A0A3D1TGF2-F1
#
_entry.id   AF-A0A3D1TGF2-F1
#
_cell.length_a   1.000
_cell.length_b   1.000
_cell.length_c   1.000
_cell.angle_alpha   90.00
_cell.angle_beta   90.00
_cell.angle_gamma   90.00
#
_symmetry.space_group_name_H-M   'P 1'
#
loop_
_entity.id
_entity.type
_entity.pdbx_description
1 polymer ?
#
loop_
_entity_poly.entity_id
_entity_poly.type
_entity_poly.pdbx_seq_one_letter_code
_entity_poly.pdbx_strand_id
1 'polypeptide(L)' 'TRFVLQKALGHGLRPIVVVNKADRPDARPHFVVDEVFDLLVQLNASDEALDFPVIYASAREGWAVEDLHDERK' A
#
# COMPACT_ATOMS: atom_id res chain seq x y z
N THR A 1 10.90 -0.16 -7.36
CA THR A 1 10.38 0.65 -6.23
C THR A 1 11.32 0.66 -5.03
N ARG A 2 11.98 -0.46 -4.68
CA ARG A 2 12.89 -0.57 -3.51
C ARG A 2 13.88 0.59 -3.33
N PHE A 3 14.64 0.95 -4.37
CA PHE A 3 15.65 2.01 -4.27
C PHE A 3 15.08 3.39 -3.89
N VAL A 4 13.93 3.75 -4.47
CA VAL A 4 13.27 5.03 -4.19
C VAL A 4 12.67 5.03 -2.79
N LEU A 5 12.04 3.92 -2.41
CA LEU A 5 11.45 3.75 -1.08
C LEU A 5 12.53 3.83 0.01
N GLN A 6 13.68 3.17 -0.19
CA GLN A 6 14.80 3.24 0.75
C GLN A 6 15.31 4.67 0.94
N LYS A 7 15.41 5.46 -0.14
CA LYS A 7 15.78 6.88 -0.02
C LYS A 7 14.73 7.69 0.71
N ALA A 8 13.44 7.49 0.41
CA ALA A 8 12.35 8.18 1.07
C ALA A 8 12.33 7.91 2.58
N LEU A 9 12.50 6.64 2.98
CA LEU A 9 12.64 6.25 4.38
C LEU A 9 13.89 6.85 5.04
N GLY A 10 15.01 6.93 4.31
CA GLY A 10 16.23 7.60 4.79
C GLY A 10 16.05 9.11 5.03
N HIS A 11 15.03 9.73 4.43
CA HIS A 11 14.62 11.12 4.70
C HIS A 11 13.53 11.23 5.78
N GLY A 12 13.14 10.13 6.43
CA GLY A 12 12.09 10.12 7.45
C GLY A 12 10.68 10.32 6.88
N LEU A 13 10.47 10.09 5.59
CA LEU A 13 9.14 10.20 4.98
C LEU A 13 8.30 8.96 5.31
N ARG A 14 7.04 9.19 5.68
CA ARG A 14 6.07 8.13 5.97
C ARG A 14 5.33 7.71 4.69
N PRO A 15 5.36 6.43 4.33
CA PRO A 15 4.69 5.95 3.12
C PRO A 15 3.17 5.91 3.29
N ILE A 16 2.45 6.08 2.18
CA ILE A 16 1.02 5.75 2.05
C ILE A 16 0.96 4.66 0.98
N VAL A 17 0.28 3.55 1.27
CA VAL A 17 0.21 2.40 0.37
C VAL A 17 -1.10 2.44 -0.40
N VAL A 18 -1.01 2.54 -1.72
CA VAL A 18 -2.18 2.48 -2.60
C VAL A 18 -2.10 1.21 -3.45
N VAL A 19 -3.01 0.27 -3.20
CA VAL A 19 -3.14 -0.98 -3.95
C VAL A 19 -4.15 -0.76 -5.08
N ASN A 20 -3.64 -0.52 -6.28
CA ASN A 20 -4.45 -0.29 -7.46
C ASN A 20 -4.85 -1.61 -8.16
N LYS A 21 -5.89 -1.55 -9.02
CA LYS A 21 -6.48 -2.67 -9.77
C LYS A 21 -7.19 -3.69 -8.87
N ALA A 22 -7.75 -3.23 -7.75
CA ALA A 22 -8.52 -4.07 -6.83
C ALA A 22 -9.87 -4.55 -7.42
N ASP A 23 -10.27 -4.04 -8.59
CA ASP A 23 -11.43 -4.49 -9.36
C ASP A 23 -11.23 -5.81 -10.13
N ARG A 24 -10.00 -6.33 -10.21
CA ARG A 24 -9.73 -7.55 -10.97
C ARG A 24 -10.18 -8.81 -10.21
N PRO A 25 -10.74 -9.83 -10.89
CA PRO A 25 -11.21 -11.05 -10.23
C PRO A 25 -10.06 -11.89 -9.63
N ASP A 26 -8.85 -11.73 -10.16
CA ASP A 26 -7.62 -12.36 -9.68
C ASP A 26 -6.83 -11.46 -8.71
N ALA A 27 -7.37 -10.30 -8.32
CA ALA A 27 -6.71 -9.42 -7.38
C ALA A 27 -6.58 -10.08 -5.99
N ARG A 28 -5.39 -10.00 -5.41
CA ARG A 28 -5.11 -10.44 -4.04
C ARG A 28 -4.62 -9.26 -3.18
N PRO A 29 -5.48 -8.26 -2.95
CA PRO A 29 -5.08 -7.00 -2.33
C PRO A 29 -4.46 -7.17 -0.94
N HIS A 30 -5.01 -8.05 -0.08
CA HIS A 30 -4.45 -8.32 1.24
C HIS A 30 -3.04 -8.91 1.18
N PHE A 31 -2.81 -9.90 0.31
CA PHE A 31 -1.48 -10.49 0.13
C PHE A 31 -0.44 -9.46 -0.32
N VAL A 32 -0.83 -8.52 -1.18
CA VAL A 32 0.08 -7.44 -1.62
C VAL A 32 0.44 -6.51 -0.47
N VAL A 33 -0.51 -6.22 0.43
CA VAL A 33 -0.25 -5.42 1.63
C VAL A 33 0.78 -6.13 2.52
N ASP A 34 0.63 -7.44 2.74
CA ASP A 34 1.59 -8.23 3.50
C ASP A 34 3.00 -8.18 2.86
N GLU A 35 3.11 -8.32 1.54
CA GLU A 35 4.39 -8.20 0.83
C GLU A 35 5.01 -6.80 0.96
N VAL A 36 4.19 -5.74 0.98
CA VAL A 36 4.67 -4.37 1.20
C VAL A 36 5.17 -4.18 2.63
N PHE A 37 4.48 -4.75 3.61
CA PHE A 37 4.91 -4.75 5.00
C PHE A 37 6.27 -5.44 5.15
N ASP A 38 6.42 -6.66 4.63
CA ASP A 38 7.68 -7.40 4.63
C ASP A 38 8.82 -6.61 3.95
N LEU A 39 8.52 -5.92 2.84
CA LEU A 39 9.48 -5.07 2.16
C LEU A 39 9.93 -3.89 3.04
N LEU A 40 9.03 -3.24 3.78
CA LEU A 40 9.36 -2.13 4.68
C LEU A 40 10.20 -2.60 5.86
N VAL A 41 9.88 -3.77 6.42
CA VAL A 41 10.70 -4.41 7.47
C VAL A 41 12.10 -4.72 6.96
N GLN A 42 12.24 -5.29 5.77
CA GLN A 42 13.55 -5.55 5.15
C GLN A 42 14.38 -4.28 4.88
N LEU A 43 13.73 -3.12 4.77
CA LEU A 43 14.37 -1.83 4.59
C LEU A 43 14.67 -1.12 5.92
N ASN A 44 14.45 -1.78 7.06
CA ASN A 44 14.57 -1.21 8.40
C ASN A 44 13.74 0.07 8.56
N ALA A 45 12.50 0.07 8.05
CA ALA A 45 11.55 1.14 8.33
C ALA A 45 11.31 1.28 9.84
N SER A 46 11.06 2.49 10.32
CA SER A 46 10.68 2.74 11.71
C SER A 46 9.27 2.23 11.99
N ASP A 47 8.93 1.98 13.25
CA ASP A 47 7.58 1.55 13.66
C ASP A 47 6.50 2.52 13.17
N GLU A 48 6.77 3.83 13.23
CA GLU A 48 5.87 4.87 12.70
C GLU A 48 5.65 4.79 11.18
N ALA A 49 6.62 4.25 10.44
CA ALA A 49 6.51 4.04 9.01
C ALA A 49 5.90 2.68 8.65
N LEU A 50 5.82 1.74 9.61
CA LEU A 50 5.09 0.48 9.50
C LEU A 50 3.60 0.65 9.78
N ASP A 51 3.19 1.69 10.50
CA ASP A 51 1.80 2.12 10.65
C ASP A 51 1.36 3.01 9.48
N PHE A 52 1.34 2.43 8.27
CA PHE A 52 0.97 3.15 7.05
C PHE A 52 -0.50 2.94 6.69
N PRO A 53 -1.22 3.97 6.21
CA PRO A 53 -2.56 3.80 5.69
C PRO A 53 -2.52 3.02 4.37
N VAL A 54 -3.51 2.15 4.21
CA VAL A 54 -3.71 1.33 3.01
C VAL A 54 -4.99 1.78 2.33
N ILE A 55 -4.88 2.10 1.03
CA ILE A 55 -6.02 2.46 0.19
C ILE A 55 -6.11 1.46 -0.96
N TYR A 56 -7.28 0.87 -1.15
CA TYR A 56 -7.59 0.04 -2.31
C TYR A 56 -8.25 0.90 -3.37
N ALA A 57 -7.77 0.78 -4.61
CA ALA A 57 -8.26 1.62 -5.70
C ALA A 57 -8.51 0.82 -6.98
N SER A 58 -9.45 1.31 -7.77
CA SER A 58 -9.60 0.96 -9.18
C SER A 58 -9.50 2.20 -10.04
N ALA A 59 -8.37 2.38 -10.72
CA ALA A 59 -8.25 3.41 -11.75
C ALA A 59 -9.19 3.18 -12.95
N ARG A 60 -9.68 1.94 -13.16
CA ARG A 60 -10.57 1.60 -14.27
C ARG A 60 -12.02 1.98 -13.97
N GLU A 61 -12.49 1.66 -12.77
CA GLU A 61 -13.85 1.95 -12.34
C GLU A 61 -13.98 3.30 -11.61
N GLY A 62 -12.85 3.93 -11.27
CA GLY A 62 -12.80 5.29 -10.74
C GLY A 62 -13.05 5.43 -9.24
N TRP A 63 -12.86 4.36 -8.45
CA TRP A 63 -13.11 4.37 -7.00
C TRP A 63 -11.84 4.16 -6.17
N ALA A 64 -11.88 4.63 -4.92
CA ALA A 64 -10.89 4.36 -3.89
C ALA A 64 -11.56 4.21 -2.52
N VAL A 65 -11.18 3.17 -1.77
CA VAL A 65 -11.77 2.82 -0.47
C VAL A 65 -10.68 2.38 0.52
N GLU A 66 -10.96 2.54 1.81
CA GLU A 66 -10.07 2.06 2.88
C GLU A 66 -10.30 0.57 3.16
N ASP A 67 -11.56 0.11 3.07
CA ASP A 67 -11.92 -1.30 3.16
C ASP A 67 -12.56 -1.79 1.84
N LEU A 68 -12.24 -3.02 1.42
CA LEU A 68 -12.84 -3.65 0.23
C LEU A 68 -14.34 -3.96 0.41
N HIS A 69 -14.83 -3.96 1.65
CA HIS A 69 -16.23 -4.10 2.00
C HIS A 69 -16.99 -2.76 1.99
N ASP A 70 -16.29 -1.63 1.90
CA ASP A 70 -16.93 -0.33 1.84
C ASP A 70 -17.66 -0.09 0.51
N GLU A 71 -18.60 0.84 0.55
CA GLU A 71 -19.28 1.32 -0.64
C GLU A 71 -18.27 2.01 -1.57
N ARG A 72 -18.14 1.48 -2.80
CA ARG A 72 -17.23 2.02 -3.82
C ARG A 72 -17.75 3.37 -4.29
N LYS A 73 -17.07 4.44 -3.88
CA LYS A 73 -17.38 5.84 -4.23
C LYS A 73 -16.37 6.41 -5.20
#